data_AF-A0A7J8QGV7-F1
#
_entry.id   AF-A0A7J8QGV7-F1
#
_cell.length_a   1.000
_cell.length_b   1.000
_cell.length_c   1.000
_cell.angle_alpha   90.00
_cell.angle_beta   90.00
_cell.angle_gamma   90.00
#
_symmetry.space_group_name_H-M   'P 1'
#
loop_
_entity.id
_entity.type
_entity.pdbx_description
1 polymer ?
#
loop_
_entity_poly.entity_id
_entity_poly.type
_entity_poly.pdbx_seq_one_letter_code
_entity_poly.pdbx_strand_id
1 'polypeptide(L)'
;MNKSSLDRGFGRCIVMKKSSNVIQKYENGATDRILRPQRTGPGSEKMLILDDDGIASPGEIIRPNDILLNKEVPIHTRGTRVSSDSLPDSAYKPVRQSYKGPEGESCVMDRVSLSTDRNGNLSIKFLIRHTRRPELGDKFSSRHGQKGVCGIIIQQEDFPFSERGICPDLIMNPHGFPR
;
A
#
# COMPACT_ATOMS: atom_id res chain seq x y z
N MET A 1 15.39 -0.36 -23.54
CA MET A 1 15.01 -1.59 -22.80
C MET A 1 13.88 -2.27 -23.55
N ASN A 2 13.88 -3.61 -23.60
CA ASN A 2 12.92 -4.38 -24.37
C ASN A 2 11.55 -4.43 -23.67
N LYS A 3 10.52 -3.94 -24.35
CA LYS A 3 9.16 -3.88 -23.80
C LYS A 3 8.56 -5.26 -23.58
N SER A 4 8.78 -6.22 -24.47
CA SER A 4 8.27 -7.58 -24.30
C SER A 4 8.92 -8.28 -23.13
N SER A 5 10.21 -8.04 -22.87
CA SER A 5 10.89 -8.54 -21.67
C SER A 5 10.25 -7.98 -20.40
N LEU A 6 9.95 -6.67 -20.37
CA LEU A 6 9.23 -6.04 -19.27
C LEU A 6 7.81 -6.59 -19.07
N ASP A 7 7.08 -6.83 -20.16
CA ASP A 7 5.74 -7.41 -20.15
C ASP A 7 5.76 -8.85 -19.62
N ARG A 8 6.85 -9.60 -19.87
CA ARG A 8 7.12 -10.95 -19.33
C ARG A 8 7.69 -10.95 -17.90
N GLY A 9 7.94 -9.80 -17.30
CA GLY A 9 8.32 -9.68 -15.89
C GLY A 9 9.77 -9.27 -15.62
N PHE A 10 10.57 -8.98 -16.65
CA PHE A 10 11.93 -8.49 -16.47
C PHE A 10 11.97 -7.26 -15.56
N GLY A 11 12.81 -7.31 -14.51
CA GLY A 11 13.01 -6.19 -13.60
C GLY A 11 11.79 -5.78 -12.75
N ARG A 12 10.67 -6.52 -12.76
CA ARG A 12 9.53 -6.22 -11.89
C ARG A 12 9.94 -6.37 -10.43
N CYS A 13 9.56 -5.40 -9.62
CA CYS A 13 9.81 -5.41 -8.19
C CYS A 13 8.51 -5.31 -7.40
N ILE A 14 8.55 -5.86 -6.19
CA ILE A 14 7.44 -5.79 -5.25
C ILE A 14 7.86 -4.86 -4.12
N VAL A 15 7.15 -3.75 -3.99
CA VAL A 15 7.35 -2.79 -2.91
C VAL A 15 6.30 -3.06 -1.84
N MET A 16 6.77 -3.32 -0.62
CA MET A 16 5.91 -3.59 0.53
C MET A 16 5.85 -2.34 1.41
N LYS A 17 4.66 -1.76 1.58
CA LYS A 17 4.42 -0.60 2.43
C LYS A 17 3.63 -1.02 3.66
N LYS A 18 4.19 -0.76 4.83
CA LYS A 18 3.51 -0.98 6.10
C LYS A 18 2.70 0.25 6.50
N SER A 19 1.47 0.03 6.93
CA SER A 19 0.61 1.04 7.56
C SER A 19 0.09 0.45 8.86
N SER A 20 0.16 1.18 9.98
CA SER A 20 -0.26 0.66 11.28
C SER A 20 -1.15 1.63 12.03
N ASN A 21 -2.08 1.08 12.80
CA ASN A 21 -2.92 1.80 13.74
C ASN A 21 -2.88 1.12 15.11
N VAL A 22 -3.22 1.88 16.14
CA VAL A 22 -3.43 1.36 17.49
C VAL A 22 -4.77 1.88 17.97
N ILE A 23 -5.60 0.97 18.47
CA ILE A 23 -6.85 1.26 19.16
C ILE A 23 -6.48 1.64 20.59
N GLN A 24 -6.55 2.93 20.89
CA GLN A 24 -6.11 3.46 22.17
C GLN A 24 -7.16 3.25 23.25
N LYS A 25 -6.69 2.88 24.44
CA LYS A 25 -7.43 2.98 25.69
C LYS A 25 -6.92 4.20 26.45
N TYR A 26 -7.82 5.08 26.85
CA TYR A 26 -7.51 6.35 27.51
C TYR A 26 -7.62 6.21 29.04
N GLU A 27 -7.00 7.14 29.77
CA GLU A 27 -6.96 7.16 31.24
C GLU A 27 -8.35 7.29 31.88
N ASN A 28 -9.29 7.94 31.18
CA ASN A 28 -10.67 8.09 31.62
C ASN A 28 -11.52 6.83 31.41
N GLY A 29 -10.93 5.74 30.90
CA GLY A 29 -11.63 4.49 30.58
C GLY A 29 -12.28 4.46 29.20
N ALA A 30 -12.29 5.59 28.47
CA ALA A 30 -12.78 5.61 27.10
C ALA A 30 -11.83 4.84 26.17
N THR A 31 -12.38 4.22 25.13
CA THR A 31 -11.59 3.46 24.15
C THR A 31 -11.96 3.86 22.73
N ASP A 32 -10.98 3.83 21.84
CA ASP A 32 -11.24 3.83 20.40
C ASP A 32 -12.16 2.66 20.05
N ARG A 33 -13.06 2.87 19.09
CA ARG A 33 -13.97 1.83 18.60
C ARG A 33 -13.85 1.68 17.09
N ILE A 34 -13.99 0.45 16.62
CA ILE A 34 -14.06 0.12 15.19
C ILE A 34 -15.53 -0.11 14.87
N LEU A 35 -16.00 0.48 13.78
CA LEU A 35 -17.39 0.36 13.35
C LEU A 35 -17.47 -0.42 12.06
N ARG A 36 -18.56 -1.18 11.93
CA ARG A 36 -18.89 -1.85 10.67
C ARG A 36 -18.98 -0.82 9.54
N PRO A 37 -18.52 -1.17 8.34
CA PRO A 37 -18.58 -0.25 7.21
C PRO A 37 -20.03 0.00 6.80
N GLN A 38 -20.32 1.24 6.45
CA GLN A 38 -21.60 1.58 5.85
C GLN A 38 -21.56 1.22 4.35
N ARG A 39 -22.37 0.23 3.95
CA ARG A 39 -22.43 -0.24 2.54
C ARG A 39 -23.31 0.63 1.64
N THR A 40 -24.19 1.45 2.22
CA THR A 40 -25.16 2.27 1.47
C THR A 40 -25.07 3.74 1.90
N GLY A 41 -25.11 4.65 0.93
CA GLY A 41 -25.07 6.10 1.18
C GLY A 41 -23.73 6.76 0.84
N PRO A 42 -23.61 8.07 1.11
CA PRO A 42 -22.46 8.86 0.68
C PRO A 42 -21.17 8.41 1.38
N GLY A 43 -20.15 8.10 0.59
CA GLY A 43 -18.83 7.66 1.08
C GLY A 43 -18.66 6.14 1.26
N SER A 44 -19.70 5.35 0.97
CA SER A 44 -19.64 3.87 0.96
C SER A 44 -18.64 3.31 -0.06
N GLU A 45 -18.44 4.02 -1.19
CA GLU A 45 -17.47 3.64 -2.23
C GLU A 45 -16.04 3.49 -1.71
N LYS A 46 -15.66 4.30 -0.71
CA LYS A 46 -14.31 4.25 -0.11
C LYS A 46 -14.17 3.16 0.95
N MET A 47 -15.26 2.47 1.30
CA MET A 47 -15.31 1.44 2.34
C MET A 47 -15.51 0.04 1.78
N LEU A 48 -15.46 -0.13 0.45
CA LEU A 48 -15.72 -1.41 -0.20
C LEU A 48 -14.73 -2.50 0.23
N ILE A 49 -13.47 -2.13 0.46
CA ILE A 49 -12.40 -3.05 0.85
C ILE A 49 -12.46 -3.51 2.31
N LEU A 50 -13.35 -2.91 3.13
CA LEU A 50 -13.52 -3.25 4.54
C LEU A 50 -14.37 -4.50 4.69
N ASP A 51 -13.99 -5.38 5.61
CA ASP A 51 -14.83 -6.47 6.10
C ASP A 51 -15.89 -5.94 7.08
N ASP A 52 -16.78 -6.82 7.52
CA ASP A 52 -17.85 -6.49 8.48
C ASP A 52 -17.33 -6.05 9.85
N ASP A 53 -16.07 -6.32 10.18
CA ASP A 53 -15.39 -5.84 11.38
C ASP A 53 -14.87 -4.40 11.26
N GLY A 54 -14.96 -3.77 10.08
CA GLY A 54 -14.46 -2.42 9.81
C GLY A 54 -12.96 -2.34 9.50
N ILE A 55 -12.31 -3.46 9.23
CA ILE A 55 -10.89 -3.59 8.89
C ILE A 55 -10.77 -4.05 7.42
N ALA A 56 -9.80 -3.52 6.68
CA ALA A 56 -9.59 -3.94 5.29
C ALA A 56 -9.13 -5.40 5.19
N SER A 57 -9.70 -6.16 4.25
CA SER A 57 -9.41 -7.60 4.06
C SER A 57 -8.14 -7.87 3.26
N PRO A 58 -7.36 -8.93 3.60
CA PRO A 58 -6.28 -9.41 2.75
C PRO A 58 -6.80 -9.85 1.37
N GLY A 59 -6.06 -9.53 0.31
CA GLY A 59 -6.41 -9.85 -1.08
C GLY A 59 -7.13 -8.72 -1.83
N GLU A 60 -7.70 -7.75 -1.11
CA GLU A 60 -8.43 -6.64 -1.73
C GLU A 60 -7.53 -5.69 -2.52
N ILE A 61 -8.10 -5.15 -3.61
CA ILE A 61 -7.44 -4.13 -4.44
C ILE A 61 -7.68 -2.76 -3.80
N ILE A 62 -6.60 -2.14 -3.32
CA ILE A 62 -6.58 -0.85 -2.67
C ILE A 62 -6.32 0.25 -3.70
N ARG A 63 -7.21 1.25 -3.72
CA ARG A 63 -7.08 2.47 -4.51
C ARG A 63 -6.72 3.66 -3.61
N PRO A 64 -6.18 4.75 -4.20
CA PRO A 64 -5.98 5.99 -3.46
C PRO A 64 -7.28 6.44 -2.79
N ASN A 65 -7.20 6.83 -1.52
CA ASN A 65 -8.30 7.28 -0.68
C ASN A 65 -9.26 6.20 -0.14
N ASP A 66 -9.01 4.92 -0.43
CA ASP A 66 -9.76 3.84 0.23
C ASP A 66 -9.48 3.81 1.73
N ILE A 67 -10.49 3.43 2.51
CA ILE A 67 -10.41 3.34 3.96
C ILE A 67 -9.89 1.97 4.34
N LEU A 68 -8.76 1.94 5.05
CA LEU A 68 -8.14 0.72 5.58
C LEU A 68 -8.71 0.32 6.95
N LEU A 69 -9.17 1.31 7.72
CA LEU A 69 -9.75 1.12 9.05
C LEU A 69 -10.83 2.16 9.30
N ASN A 70 -12.06 1.70 9.56
CA ASN A 70 -13.18 2.54 9.95
C ASN A 70 -13.25 2.65 11.48
N LYS A 71 -12.52 3.63 12.03
CA LYS A 71 -12.47 3.87 13.47
C LYS A 71 -13.04 5.22 13.89
N GLU A 72 -13.50 5.24 15.13
CA GLU A 72 -13.93 6.42 15.86
C GLU A 72 -13.16 6.57 17.16
N VAL A 73 -12.87 7.82 17.49
CA VAL A 73 -12.09 8.21 18.67
C VAL A 73 -13.01 9.03 19.58
N PRO A 74 -12.99 8.81 20.91
CA PRO A 74 -13.75 9.63 21.84
C PRO A 74 -13.29 11.09 21.81
N ILE A 75 -14.23 12.03 21.89
CA ILE A 75 -13.97 13.47 21.89
C ILE A 75 -13.30 13.87 23.21
N HIS A 76 -13.77 13.31 24.33
CA HIS A 76 -13.24 13.55 25.66
C HIS A 76 -12.36 12.37 26.09
N THR A 77 -11.05 12.61 26.11
CA THR A 77 -10.03 11.60 26.49
C THR A 77 -9.44 11.83 27.89
N ARG A 78 -9.83 12.93 28.55
CA ARG A 78 -9.35 13.35 29.88
C ARG A 78 -10.54 13.82 30.71
N GLY A 79 -10.46 13.65 32.03
CA GLY A 79 -11.48 14.11 32.98
C GLY A 79 -12.31 12.97 33.58
N THR A 80 -13.63 13.16 33.67
CA THR A 80 -14.56 12.24 34.35
C THR A 80 -14.38 10.81 33.87
N ARG A 81 -14.16 9.91 34.83
CA ARG A 81 -14.10 8.46 34.55
C ARG A 81 -15.43 8.02 33.95
N VAL A 82 -15.32 7.41 32.80
CA VAL A 82 -16.45 6.86 32.06
C VAL A 82 -16.75 5.48 32.64
N SER A 83 -18.00 5.27 33.06
CA SER A 83 -18.49 3.94 33.48
C SER A 83 -18.39 2.95 32.32
N SER A 84 -18.35 1.64 32.61
CA SER A 84 -18.24 0.59 31.59
C SER A 84 -19.41 0.52 30.60
N ASP A 85 -20.48 1.27 30.83
CA ASP A 85 -21.57 1.43 29.87
C ASP A 85 -21.13 2.31 28.70
N SER A 86 -21.34 1.79 27.50
CA SER A 86 -20.98 2.42 26.23
C SER A 86 -21.41 3.90 26.19
N LEU A 87 -20.43 4.78 26.02
CA LEU A 87 -20.66 6.20 25.75
C LEU A 87 -21.64 6.37 24.58
N PRO A 88 -22.48 7.42 24.60
CA PRO A 88 -23.37 7.72 23.48
C PRO A 88 -22.56 8.01 22.21
N ASP A 89 -23.15 7.75 21.04
CA ASP A 89 -22.50 7.97 19.75
C ASP A 89 -22.02 9.43 19.54
N SER A 90 -22.70 10.40 20.16
CA SER A 90 -22.32 11.81 20.13
C SER A 90 -20.99 12.11 20.83
N ALA A 91 -20.48 11.19 21.67
CA ALA A 91 -19.20 11.32 22.34
C ALA A 91 -18.01 10.91 21.46
N TYR A 92 -18.27 10.43 20.23
CA TYR A 92 -17.25 9.93 19.31
C TYR A 92 -17.14 10.80 18.06
N LYS A 93 -15.93 10.87 17.50
CA LYS A 93 -15.66 11.48 16.20
C LYS A 93 -15.01 10.48 15.24
N PRO A 94 -15.36 10.49 13.94
CA PRO A 94 -14.77 9.60 12.95
C PRO A 94 -13.32 9.99 12.66
N VAL A 95 -12.39 9.05 12.83
CA VAL A 95 -10.96 9.20 12.52
C VAL A 95 -10.50 8.02 11.68
N ARG A 96 -11.09 7.92 10.49
CA ARG A 96 -10.83 6.85 9.52
C ARG A 96 -9.38 6.89 9.05
N GLN A 97 -8.78 5.71 8.87
CA GLN A 97 -7.46 5.61 8.27
C GLN A 97 -7.60 5.34 6.77
N SER A 98 -7.27 6.32 5.94
CA SER A 98 -7.24 6.14 4.49
C SER A 98 -5.86 5.76 3.97
N TYR A 99 -5.83 5.05 2.84
CA TYR A 99 -4.63 4.78 2.10
C TYR A 99 -4.18 6.01 1.30
N LYS A 100 -2.98 6.49 1.63
CA LYS A 100 -2.27 7.56 0.90
C LYS A 100 -1.25 6.93 -0.04
N GLY A 101 -1.70 6.62 -1.25
CA GLY A 101 -0.89 6.12 -2.35
C GLY A 101 -0.82 7.10 -3.51
N PRO A 102 0.13 6.91 -4.44
CA PRO A 102 0.18 7.65 -5.70
C PRO A 102 -1.11 7.45 -6.50
N GLU A 103 -1.57 8.51 -7.17
CA GLU A 103 -2.78 8.49 -7.98
C GLU A 103 -2.61 7.60 -9.21
N GLY A 104 -3.67 6.85 -9.58
CA GLY A 104 -3.68 5.98 -10.76
C GLY A 104 -3.08 4.59 -10.56
N GLU A 105 -2.37 4.33 -9.47
CA GLU A 105 -1.78 3.02 -9.18
C GLU A 105 -2.64 2.24 -8.17
N SER A 106 -2.92 0.98 -8.49
CA SER A 106 -3.61 0.07 -7.58
C SER A 106 -2.61 -0.78 -6.81
N CYS A 107 -2.88 -0.99 -5.52
CA CYS A 107 -2.10 -1.85 -4.65
C CYS A 107 -2.97 -3.01 -4.19
N VAL A 108 -2.37 -4.04 -3.59
CA VAL A 108 -3.09 -5.18 -3.02
C VAL A 108 -2.83 -5.25 -1.52
N MET A 109 -3.86 -5.51 -0.72
CA MET A 109 -3.68 -5.84 0.68
C MET A 109 -3.01 -7.22 0.79
N ASP A 110 -1.76 -7.27 1.25
CA ASP A 110 -1.01 -8.53 1.32
C ASP A 110 -1.30 -9.28 2.63
N ARG A 111 -1.27 -8.54 3.74
CA ARG A 111 -1.48 -9.13 5.07
C ARG A 111 -2.04 -8.11 6.04
N VAL A 112 -2.95 -8.56 6.89
CA VAL A 112 -3.47 -7.82 8.03
C VAL A 112 -3.06 -8.57 9.29
N SER A 113 -2.46 -7.87 10.25
CA SER A 113 -1.98 -8.46 11.50
C SER A 113 -2.54 -7.69 12.67
N LEU A 114 -3.26 -8.42 13.52
CA LEU A 114 -3.76 -7.96 14.81
C LEU A 114 -2.78 -8.44 15.88
N SER A 115 -2.34 -7.53 16.75
CA SER A 115 -1.42 -7.84 17.84
C SER A 115 -1.75 -6.98 19.05
N THR A 116 -1.61 -7.51 20.26
CA THR A 116 -1.72 -6.71 21.47
C THR A 116 -0.36 -6.10 21.79
N ASP A 117 -0.32 -4.78 21.99
CA ASP A 117 0.89 -4.08 22.39
C ASP A 117 1.18 -4.28 23.90
N ARG A 118 2.36 -3.88 24.38
CA ARG A 118 2.78 -3.99 25.79
C ARG A 118 1.79 -3.34 26.76
N ASN A 119 1.07 -2.32 26.30
CA ASN A 119 0.08 -1.57 27.06
C ASN A 119 -1.33 -2.20 27.04
N GLY A 120 -1.50 -3.41 26.47
CA GLY A 120 -2.81 -4.06 26.37
C GLY A 120 -3.76 -3.41 25.34
N ASN A 121 -3.22 -2.59 24.44
CA ASN A 121 -3.93 -1.95 23.34
C ASN A 121 -3.88 -2.83 22.08
N LEU A 122 -4.95 -2.83 21.29
CA LEU A 122 -4.99 -3.56 20.02
C LEU A 122 -4.24 -2.77 18.94
N SER A 123 -3.16 -3.34 18.41
CA SER A 123 -2.40 -2.82 17.27
C SER A 123 -2.75 -3.58 15.99
N ILE A 124 -3.17 -2.82 14.98
CA ILE A 124 -3.56 -3.31 13.66
C ILE A 124 -2.48 -2.89 12.67
N LYS A 125 -1.90 -3.85 11.94
CA LYS A 125 -0.84 -3.61 10.96
C LYS A 125 -1.30 -4.13 9.59
N PHE A 126 -1.34 -3.23 8.63
CA PHE A 126 -1.60 -3.50 7.22
C PHE A 126 -0.27 -3.57 6.47
N LEU A 127 -0.06 -4.66 5.76
CA LEU A 127 1.03 -4.84 4.82
C LEU A 127 0.45 -4.74 3.41
N ILE A 128 0.84 -3.70 2.68
CA ILE A 128 0.30 -3.38 1.37
C ILE A 128 1.37 -3.66 0.34
N ARG A 129 1.02 -4.44 -0.68
CA ARG A 129 1.90 -4.84 -1.76
C ARG A 129 1.65 -4.00 -3.01
N HIS A 130 2.72 -3.45 -3.54
CA HIS A 130 2.71 -2.69 -4.79
C HIS A 130 3.64 -3.37 -5.79
N THR A 131 3.08 -3.86 -6.90
CA THR A 131 3.87 -4.37 -8.02
C THR A 131 4.34 -3.20 -8.89
N ARG A 132 5.64 -2.95 -8.90
CA ARG A 132 6.26 -1.89 -9.68
C ARG A 132 6.93 -2.49 -10.92
N ARG A 133 6.46 -2.05 -12.08
CA ARG A 133 7.10 -2.34 -13.36
C ARG A 133 8.22 -1.30 -13.58
N PRO A 134 9.37 -1.69 -14.17
CA PRO A 134 10.34 -0.71 -14.60
C PRO A 134 9.76 0.30 -15.59
N GLU A 135 10.02 1.57 -15.32
CA GLU A 135 9.55 2.71 -16.09
C GLU A 135 10.72 3.59 -16.56
N LEU A 136 10.41 4.59 -17.39
CA LEU A 136 11.40 5.58 -17.82
C LEU A 136 11.89 6.37 -16.60
N GLY A 137 13.21 6.56 -16.51
CA GLY A 137 13.82 7.20 -15.35
C GLY A 137 14.29 6.24 -14.25
N ASP A 138 13.87 4.96 -14.29
CA ASP A 138 14.36 3.98 -13.33
C ASP A 138 15.85 3.70 -13.53
N LYS A 139 16.55 3.53 -12.40
CA LYS A 139 18.00 3.37 -12.36
C LYS A 139 18.38 1.90 -12.27
N PHE A 140 19.25 1.48 -13.16
CA PHE A 140 19.83 0.14 -13.22
C PHE A 140 21.35 0.23 -13.03
N SER A 141 21.95 -0.84 -12.52
CA SER A 141 23.41 -0.95 -12.41
C SER A 141 23.85 -2.36 -12.74
N SER A 142 24.97 -2.49 -13.45
CA SER A 142 25.69 -3.75 -13.53
C SER A 142 26.45 -4.02 -12.22
N ARG A 143 26.92 -5.27 -12.04
CA ARG A 143 27.80 -5.64 -10.92
C ARG A 143 29.17 -4.95 -10.97
N HIS A 144 29.52 -4.33 -12.08
CA HIS A 144 30.80 -3.64 -12.30
C HIS A 144 30.68 -2.12 -12.12
N GLY A 145 29.64 -1.63 -11.43
CA GLY A 145 29.49 -0.21 -11.10
C GLY A 145 29.02 0.68 -12.25
N GLN A 146 28.66 0.10 -13.40
CA GLN A 146 28.08 0.83 -14.52
C GLN A 146 26.62 1.14 -14.22
N LYS A 147 26.35 2.37 -13.77
CA LYS A 147 25.01 2.86 -13.47
C LYS A 147 24.43 3.49 -14.73
N GLY A 148 23.17 3.17 -15.04
CA GLY A 148 22.43 3.74 -16.15
C GLY A 148 20.99 4.03 -15.74
N VAL A 149 20.37 4.97 -16.45
CA VAL A 149 18.94 5.26 -16.33
C VAL A 149 18.24 4.67 -17.54
N CYS A 150 17.05 4.09 -17.35
CA CYS A 150 16.22 3.64 -18.46
C CYS A 150 15.73 4.86 -19.27
N GLY A 151 16.40 5.13 -20.40
CA GLY A 151 16.09 6.27 -21.26
C GLY A 151 14.94 6.03 -22.24
N ILE A 152 14.78 4.79 -22.72
CA ILE A 152 13.70 4.43 -23.65
C ILE A 152 13.29 2.95 -23.49
N ILE A 153 11.99 2.70 -23.64
CA ILE A 153 11.39 1.37 -23.72
C ILE A 153 10.88 1.20 -25.15
N ILE A 154 11.35 0.16 -25.85
CA ILE A 154 11.06 -0.08 -27.28
C ILE A 154 10.45 -1.47 -27.44
N GLN A 155 9.56 -1.62 -28.42
CA GLN A 155 8.93 -2.89 -28.80
C GLN A 155 9.96 -3.94 -29.27
N GLN A 156 9.68 -5.23 -29.07
CA GLN A 156 10.65 -6.30 -29.38
C GLN A 156 10.94 -6.40 -30.89
N GLU A 157 9.97 -6.07 -31.74
CA GLU A 157 10.09 -6.04 -33.20
C GLU A 157 11.12 -5.02 -33.72
N ASP A 158 11.39 -3.95 -32.98
CA ASP A 158 12.37 -2.92 -33.35
C ASP A 158 13.77 -3.20 -32.77
N PHE A 159 13.92 -4.27 -32.00
CA PHE A 159 15.21 -4.63 -31.42
C PHE A 159 16.09 -5.41 -32.41
N PRO A 160 17.42 -5.20 -32.38
CA PRO A 160 18.33 -6.07 -33.12
C PRO A 160 18.26 -7.50 -32.56
N PHE A 161 18.31 -8.48 -33.45
CA PHE A 161 18.33 -9.90 -33.11
C PHE A 161 19.53 -10.60 -33.75
N SER A 162 20.02 -11.67 -33.13
CA SER A 162 21.09 -12.50 -33.69
C SER A 162 20.55 -13.48 -34.73
N GLU A 163 21.44 -14.12 -35.51
CA GLU A 163 21.07 -15.20 -36.47
C GLU A 163 20.31 -16.36 -35.80
N ARG A 164 20.49 -16.53 -34.48
CA ARG A 164 19.79 -17.54 -33.67
C ARG A 164 18.44 -17.04 -33.14
N GLY A 165 18.02 -15.84 -33.50
CA GLY A 165 16.78 -15.20 -33.04
C GLY A 165 16.85 -14.62 -31.62
N ILE A 166 18.05 -14.48 -31.04
CA ILE A 166 18.18 -13.93 -29.68
C ILE A 166 18.05 -12.42 -29.73
N CYS A 167 17.05 -11.89 -29.04
CA CYS A 167 16.81 -10.47 -28.85
C CYS A 167 17.28 -10.05 -27.44
N PRO A 168 18.04 -8.97 -27.29
CA PRO A 168 18.51 -8.55 -25.97
C PRO A 168 17.40 -7.89 -25.14
N ASP A 169 17.50 -7.97 -23.81
CA ASP A 169 16.60 -7.28 -22.87
C ASP A 169 17.02 -5.81 -22.66
N LEU A 170 18.32 -5.56 -22.68
CA LEU A 170 18.97 -4.29 -22.41
C LEU A 170 20.07 -4.05 -23.45
N ILE A 171 20.12 -2.85 -24.00
CA ILE A 171 21.22 -2.37 -24.85
C ILE A 171 21.94 -1.29 -24.07
N MET A 172 23.23 -1.49 -23.82
CA MET A 172 24.10 -0.51 -23.16
C MET A 172 24.93 0.21 -24.22
N ASN A 173 25.16 1.51 -24.00
CA ASN A 173 26.01 2.30 -24.88
C ASN A 173 27.46 1.80 -24.80
N PRO A 174 28.12 1.43 -25.91
CA PRO A 174 29.51 0.97 -25.91
C PRO A 174 30.49 2.02 -25.37
N HIS A 175 30.17 3.32 -25.46
CA HIS A 175 30.97 4.39 -24.88
C HIS A 175 30.99 4.38 -23.34
N GLY A 176 30.13 3.59 -22.70
CA GLY A 176 30.14 3.37 -21.25
C GLY A 176 31.17 2.35 -20.77
N PHE A 177 31.92 1.72 -21.70
CA PHE A 177 33.01 0.81 -21.39
C PHE A 177 34.36 1.53 -21.62
N PRO A 178 35.38 1.26 -20.78
CA PRO A 178 36.73 1.76 -21.03
C PRO A 178 37.23 1.21 -22.38
N ARG A 179 37.98 2.06 -23.10
CA ARG A 179 38.72 1.65 -24.29
C ARG A 179 39.96 0.85 -23.91
#